data_AF-D7WE18-F1
#
_entry.id   AF-D7WE18-F1
#
_cell.length_a   1.000
_cell.length_b   1.000
_cell.length_c   1.000
_cell.angle_alpha   90.00
_cell.angle_beta   90.00
_cell.angle_gamma   90.00
#
_symmetry.space_group_name_H-M   'P 1'
#
loop_
_entity.id
_entity.type
_entity.pdbx_description
1 polymer ?
#
loop_
_entity_poly.entity_id
_entity_poly.type
_entity_poly.pdbx_seq_one_letter_code
_entity_poly.pdbx_strand_id
1 'polypeptide(L)'
;MKSSNPVMARLPQSAQQAGFGQPQGGHGYNPQGGSYGYDQQGGYQDPYGASQNPYGQAGYAQDPYAGATGERPITVDDIVTKTGITLAVIVAFALINFGIGIAVDPSISMILTFVGAIGGLITVLIHSFGGKYGSAAVTLIYAAFEGLFVGGFSMAVSGWMLGNADAGTLVFQAVLGTVGVFAGMLFVYKVGAIRVTPKFTRILTGCIIGVAVLAVGNLLMFIFTGMSPLRDGGPLAIGFSLVCIVLASLSFLVDFDTADKLVRMGAPAKMAWGVALGLAVTLVWLYTEILRLLSILSRD
;
A
#
# COMPACT_ATOMS: atom_id res chain seq x y z
N MET A 1 27.86 26.22 40.90
CA MET A 1 26.45 26.68 40.93
C MET A 1 25.58 25.44 41.07
N LYS A 2 24.87 25.27 42.19
CA LYS A 2 24.00 24.11 42.44
C LYS A 2 22.74 24.26 41.59
N SER A 3 22.53 23.34 40.65
CA SER A 3 21.34 23.27 39.81
C SER A 3 20.15 22.74 40.63
N SER A 4 19.10 23.55 40.77
CA SER A 4 17.85 23.21 41.45
C SER A 4 16.90 22.39 40.56
N ASN A 5 17.45 21.48 39.75
CA ASN A 5 16.67 20.67 38.82
C ASN A 5 16.56 19.23 39.35
N PRO A 6 15.38 18.78 39.81
CA PRO A 6 15.18 17.45 40.41
C PRO A 6 15.35 16.30 39.41
N VAL A 7 15.37 16.59 38.10
CA VAL A 7 15.62 15.59 37.05
C VAL A 7 17.10 15.23 36.96
N MET A 8 18.02 16.16 37.25
CA MET A 8 19.46 15.91 37.17
C MET A 8 20.04 15.23 38.42
N ALA A 9 19.28 15.19 39.52
CA ALA A 9 19.67 14.48 40.74
C ALA A 9 19.49 12.95 40.66
N ARG A 10 18.87 12.43 39.59
CA ARG A 10 18.52 11.01 39.42
C ARG A 10 19.37 10.28 38.39
N LEU A 11 20.43 10.89 37.89
CA LEU A 11 21.35 10.22 36.98
C LEU A 11 22.32 9.36 37.81
N PRO A 12 22.45 8.05 37.53
CA PRO A 12 23.49 7.24 38.13
C PRO A 12 24.86 7.84 37.76
N GLN A 13 25.73 7.97 38.76
CA GLN A 13 27.06 8.61 38.68
C GLN A 13 28.00 7.97 37.64
N SER A 14 27.62 6.86 37.01
CA SER A 14 28.31 6.24 35.87
C SER A 14 28.12 6.96 34.53
N ALA A 15 27.16 7.90 34.41
CA ALA A 15 26.90 8.64 33.17
C ALA A 15 27.60 10.01 33.10
N GLN A 16 28.23 10.48 34.19
CA GLN A 16 28.95 11.77 34.21
C GLN A 16 30.46 11.64 33.98
N GLN A 17 30.96 10.43 33.73
CA GLN A 17 32.37 10.16 33.46
C GLN A 17 32.58 9.34 32.18
N ALA A 18 31.73 9.56 31.17
CA ALA A 18 31.99 9.11 29.80
C ALA A 18 32.45 10.31 28.95
N GLY A 19 33.57 10.91 29.35
CA GLY A 19 34.33 11.84 28.54
C GLY A 19 35.37 11.07 27.72
N PHE A 20 35.34 11.27 26.40
CA PHE A 20 36.38 11.05 25.39
C PHE A 20 37.40 9.91 25.63
N GLY A 21 37.28 8.81 24.88
CA GLY A 21 38.32 7.77 24.80
C GLY A 21 38.37 7.09 23.42
N GLN A 22 39.54 7.16 22.79
CA GLN A 22 39.98 6.40 21.61
C GLN A 22 40.12 4.88 21.92
N PRO A 23 40.19 3.99 20.90
CA PRO A 23 40.26 2.55 21.13
C PRO A 23 41.72 2.07 21.29
N GLN A 24 42.01 1.35 22.37
CA GLN A 24 43.18 0.48 22.43
C GLN A 24 42.90 -0.73 23.33
N GLY A 25 43.22 -1.92 22.81
CA GLY A 25 42.95 -3.20 23.44
C GLY A 25 43.86 -3.53 24.61
N GLY A 26 43.55 -4.64 25.29
CA GLY A 26 44.38 -5.17 26.36
C GLY A 26 43.67 -6.25 27.17
N HIS A 27 44.30 -7.41 27.25
CA HIS A 27 43.89 -8.62 27.94
C HIS A 27 43.79 -8.46 29.47
N GLY A 28 42.98 -9.32 30.09
CA GLY A 28 43.39 -10.02 31.31
C GLY A 28 42.56 -9.80 32.59
N TYR A 29 42.33 -10.95 33.24
CA TYR A 29 42.10 -11.17 34.67
C TYR A 29 40.69 -11.05 35.29
N ASN A 30 40.21 -12.24 35.68
CA ASN A 30 39.22 -12.51 36.71
C ASN A 30 39.80 -12.18 38.11
N PRO A 31 38.96 -11.70 39.05
CA PRO A 31 38.93 -12.38 40.35
C PRO A 31 37.53 -12.53 40.97
N GLN A 32 37.43 -13.59 41.77
CA GLN A 32 36.33 -14.01 42.64
C GLN A 32 35.87 -12.96 43.67
N GLY A 33 34.58 -13.03 44.03
CA GLY A 33 34.10 -12.84 45.41
C GLY A 33 32.83 -12.01 45.57
N GLY A 34 31.77 -12.60 46.15
CA GLY A 34 30.64 -11.83 46.70
C GLY A 34 29.28 -12.54 46.72
N SER A 35 29.11 -13.45 47.67
CA SER A 35 27.85 -14.11 48.06
C SER A 35 26.88 -13.16 48.76
N TYR A 36 25.57 -13.19 48.43
CA TYR A 36 24.42 -13.12 49.37
C TYR A 36 23.16 -13.69 48.67
N GLY A 37 22.53 -14.71 49.27
CA GLY A 37 21.35 -15.39 48.73
C GLY A 37 20.02 -14.91 49.31
N TYR A 38 18.91 -15.51 48.86
CA TYR A 38 17.77 -15.98 49.66
C TYR A 38 16.80 -16.83 48.78
N ASP A 39 16.55 -18.05 49.24
CA ASP A 39 15.35 -18.94 49.15
C ASP A 39 14.48 -19.07 47.87
N GLN A 40 14.34 -20.30 47.35
CA GLN A 40 13.21 -21.20 47.65
C GLN A 40 13.25 -22.53 46.84
N GLN A 41 13.34 -23.64 47.59
CA GLN A 41 12.40 -24.77 47.59
C GLN A 41 12.26 -25.70 46.34
N GLY A 42 13.04 -26.80 46.36
CA GLY A 42 12.50 -28.17 46.49
C GLY A 42 12.09 -28.96 45.24
N GLY A 43 12.73 -30.13 45.03
CA GLY A 43 12.01 -31.31 44.52
C GLY A 43 12.76 -32.26 43.56
N TYR A 44 13.30 -33.34 44.14
CA TYR A 44 13.50 -34.70 43.59
C TYR A 44 14.64 -35.01 42.60
N GLN A 45 15.49 -35.94 43.08
CA GLN A 45 16.51 -36.73 42.39
C GLN A 45 15.89 -37.79 41.48
N ASP A 46 16.54 -38.08 40.35
CA ASP A 46 16.71 -39.45 39.86
C ASP A 46 18.03 -39.59 39.06
N PRO A 47 18.89 -40.60 39.29
CA PRO A 47 20.26 -40.60 38.79
C PRO A 47 20.63 -41.87 38.00
N TYR A 48 20.45 -41.94 36.68
CA TYR A 48 21.09 -42.98 35.85
C TYR A 48 21.28 -42.54 34.39
N GLY A 49 22.49 -42.73 33.84
CA GLY A 49 22.69 -42.90 32.40
C GLY A 49 23.76 -42.02 31.73
N ALA A 50 25.03 -42.24 32.05
CA ALA A 50 26.13 -41.81 31.20
C ALA A 50 26.20 -42.66 29.93
N SER A 51 26.24 -42.03 28.75
CA SER A 51 26.95 -42.57 27.58
C SER A 51 27.39 -41.44 26.66
N GLN A 52 28.70 -41.21 26.63
CA GLN A 52 29.40 -40.38 25.66
C GLN A 52 29.48 -41.14 24.34
N ASN A 53 28.97 -40.56 23.26
CA ASN A 53 29.34 -40.92 21.89
C ASN A 53 30.08 -39.74 21.26
N PRO A 54 31.41 -39.81 21.09
CA PRO A 54 32.15 -38.93 20.21
C PRO A 54 31.97 -39.42 18.76
N TYR A 55 31.94 -38.51 17.78
CA TYR A 55 31.65 -38.75 16.35
C TYR A 55 30.16 -38.69 15.96
N GLY A 56 29.63 -37.47 15.90
CA GLY A 56 28.34 -37.14 15.30
C GLY A 56 28.46 -35.85 14.48
N GLN A 57 28.37 -36.01 13.17
CA GLN A 57 28.40 -35.01 12.11
C GLN A 57 27.47 -33.82 12.42
N ALA A 58 27.97 -32.60 12.25
CA ALA A 58 27.21 -31.35 12.41
C ALA A 58 26.12 -31.23 11.33
N GLY A 59 24.99 -31.91 11.56
CA GLY A 59 23.74 -31.61 10.90
C GLY A 59 23.22 -30.30 11.46
N TYR A 60 22.88 -29.37 10.58
CA TYR A 60 22.08 -28.20 10.92
C TYR A 60 20.73 -28.71 11.45
N ALA A 61 20.64 -28.91 12.76
CA ALA A 61 19.39 -29.15 13.44
C ALA A 61 18.57 -27.86 13.33
N GLN A 62 17.71 -27.84 12.32
CA GLN A 62 16.66 -26.86 12.16
C GLN A 62 15.71 -27.06 13.34
N ASP A 63 15.84 -26.24 14.37
CA ASP A 63 14.95 -26.21 15.53
C ASP A 63 13.48 -26.09 15.04
N PRO A 64 12.62 -27.11 15.24
CA PRO A 64 11.22 -27.05 14.81
C PRO A 64 10.36 -26.11 15.67
N TYR A 65 10.96 -25.44 16.66
CA TYR A 65 10.28 -24.63 17.67
C TYR A 65 10.89 -23.23 17.85
N ALA A 66 11.48 -22.66 16.79
CA ALA A 66 11.76 -21.24 16.74
C ALA A 66 10.45 -20.44 16.60
N GLY A 67 9.85 -20.12 17.75
CA GLY A 67 8.99 -18.97 18.02
C GLY A 67 7.98 -18.52 16.95
N ALA A 68 6.70 -18.69 17.26
CA ALA A 68 5.55 -18.10 16.58
C ALA A 68 5.45 -16.56 16.69
N THR A 69 6.55 -15.81 16.53
CA THR A 69 6.60 -14.35 16.59
C THR A 69 7.61 -13.70 15.62
N GLY A 70 8.14 -14.45 14.65
CA GLY A 70 8.86 -13.89 13.49
C GLY A 70 8.01 -14.02 12.24
N GLU A 71 7.33 -12.95 11.82
CA GLU A 71 6.59 -12.96 10.56
C GLU A 71 7.57 -13.13 9.39
N ARG A 72 7.32 -14.11 8.50
CA ARG A 72 8.26 -14.40 7.41
C ARG A 72 8.50 -13.17 6.51
N PRO A 73 9.67 -13.05 5.86
CA PRO A 73 9.93 -11.99 4.90
C PRO A 73 8.93 -12.00 3.74
N ILE A 74 8.59 -10.80 3.26
CA ILE A 74 7.76 -10.55 2.08
C ILE A 74 8.44 -11.08 0.81
N THR A 75 7.66 -11.76 -0.03
CA THR A 75 8.11 -12.21 -1.36
C THR A 75 7.38 -11.46 -2.48
N VAL A 76 7.88 -11.61 -3.71
CA VAL A 76 7.17 -11.09 -4.90
C VAL A 76 5.83 -11.81 -5.07
N ASP A 77 5.79 -13.13 -4.83
CA ASP A 77 4.57 -13.93 -4.92
C ASP A 77 3.49 -13.46 -3.94
N ASP A 78 3.89 -12.98 -2.76
CA ASP A 78 2.97 -12.36 -1.80
C ASP A 78 2.28 -11.12 -2.34
N ILE A 79 3.04 -10.27 -3.02
CA ILE A 79 2.55 -9.01 -3.60
C ILE A 79 1.62 -9.33 -4.77
N VAL A 80 2.03 -10.23 -5.66
CA VAL A 80 1.22 -10.66 -6.81
C VAL A 80 -0.10 -11.25 -6.35
N THR A 81 -0.06 -12.18 -5.37
CA THR A 81 -1.27 -12.84 -4.86
C THR A 81 -2.22 -11.84 -4.20
N LYS A 82 -1.71 -10.98 -3.31
CA LYS A 82 -2.57 -10.01 -2.60
C LYS A 82 -3.12 -8.95 -3.54
N THR A 83 -2.34 -8.46 -4.50
CA THR A 83 -2.82 -7.56 -5.55
C THR A 83 -3.91 -8.23 -6.38
N GLY A 84 -3.72 -9.49 -6.78
CA GLY A 84 -4.74 -10.26 -7.50
C GLY A 84 -6.05 -10.40 -6.72
N ILE A 85 -5.97 -10.69 -5.41
CA ILE A 85 -7.15 -10.76 -4.54
C ILE A 85 -7.83 -9.38 -4.45
N THR A 86 -7.08 -8.32 -4.20
CA THR A 86 -7.60 -6.95 -4.11
C THR A 86 -8.33 -6.54 -5.40
N LEU A 87 -7.72 -6.80 -6.56
CA LEU A 87 -8.32 -6.51 -7.86
C LEU A 87 -9.56 -7.37 -8.12
N ALA A 88 -9.55 -8.65 -7.76
CA ALA A 88 -10.71 -9.52 -7.90
C ALA A 88 -11.90 -9.02 -7.07
N VAL A 89 -11.65 -8.51 -5.86
CA VAL A 89 -12.71 -7.91 -5.03
C VAL A 89 -13.23 -6.61 -5.64
N ILE A 90 -12.36 -5.74 -6.17
CA ILE A 90 -12.79 -4.53 -6.89
C ILE A 90 -13.69 -4.89 -8.06
N VAL A 91 -13.27 -5.85 -8.90
CA VAL A 91 -14.06 -6.29 -10.07
C VAL A 91 -15.39 -6.90 -9.63
N ALA A 92 -15.41 -7.75 -8.60
CA ALA A 92 -16.65 -8.35 -8.11
C ALA A 92 -17.67 -7.29 -7.65
N PHE A 93 -17.24 -6.31 -6.84
CA PHE A 93 -18.13 -5.24 -6.38
C PHE A 93 -18.50 -4.26 -7.50
N ALA A 94 -17.62 -4.04 -8.48
CA ALA A 94 -17.94 -3.26 -9.67
C ALA A 94 -19.03 -3.93 -10.49
N LEU A 95 -18.93 -5.24 -10.74
CA LEU A 95 -19.96 -6.00 -11.44
C LEU A 95 -21.27 -6.04 -10.66
N ILE A 96 -21.22 -6.15 -9.33
CA ILE A 96 -22.42 -6.07 -8.48
C ILE A 96 -23.10 -4.71 -8.63
N ASN A 97 -22.38 -3.60 -8.48
CA ASN A 97 -22.99 -2.28 -8.57
C ASN A 97 -23.49 -1.96 -9.99
N PHE A 98 -22.71 -2.34 -11.00
CA PHE A 98 -23.10 -2.23 -12.41
C PHE A 98 -24.37 -3.05 -12.70
N GLY A 99 -24.44 -4.29 -12.22
CA GLY A 99 -25.60 -5.16 -12.33
C GLY A 99 -26.85 -4.60 -11.63
N ILE A 100 -26.70 -4.01 -10.44
CA ILE A 100 -27.79 -3.31 -9.73
C ILE A 100 -28.30 -2.14 -10.58
N GLY A 101 -27.40 -1.37 -11.19
CA GLY A 101 -27.79 -0.25 -12.04
C GLY A 101 -28.57 -0.65 -13.29
N ILE A 102 -28.25 -1.81 -13.88
CA ILE A 102 -28.94 -2.33 -15.07
C ILE A 102 -30.24 -3.03 -14.72
N ALA A 103 -30.20 -3.93 -13.73
CA ALA A 103 -31.28 -4.89 -13.49
C ALA A 103 -32.27 -4.44 -12.40
N VAL A 104 -31.93 -3.44 -11.58
CA VAL A 104 -32.75 -3.02 -10.43
C VAL A 104 -33.12 -1.55 -10.55
N ASP A 105 -32.17 -0.64 -10.33
CA ASP A 105 -32.40 0.82 -10.36
C ASP A 105 -31.07 1.59 -10.53
N PRO A 106 -30.94 2.41 -11.58
CA PRO A 106 -29.79 3.31 -11.76
C PRO A 106 -29.54 4.26 -10.58
N SER A 107 -30.59 4.71 -9.90
CA SER A 107 -30.53 5.65 -8.77
C SER A 107 -29.87 5.01 -7.55
N ILE A 108 -30.23 3.76 -7.25
CA ILE A 108 -29.60 2.98 -6.18
C ILE A 108 -28.11 2.81 -6.46
N SER A 109 -27.76 2.48 -7.71
CA SER A 109 -26.36 2.33 -8.10
C SER A 109 -25.55 3.62 -7.97
N MET A 110 -26.14 4.78 -8.28
CA MET A 110 -25.49 6.07 -8.04
C MET A 110 -25.26 6.35 -6.55
N ILE A 111 -26.22 6.01 -5.68
CA ILE A 111 -26.03 6.12 -4.22
C ILE A 111 -24.87 5.22 -3.77
N LEU A 112 -24.83 3.96 -4.22
CA LEU A 112 -23.72 3.03 -3.96
C LEU A 112 -22.38 3.56 -4.48
N THR A 113 -22.38 4.27 -5.61
CA THR A 113 -21.18 4.89 -6.19
C THR A 113 -20.63 5.98 -5.28
N PHE A 114 -21.50 6.84 -4.74
CA PHE A 114 -21.08 7.87 -3.78
C PHE A 114 -20.62 7.25 -2.46
N VAL A 115 -21.32 6.23 -1.95
CA VAL A 115 -20.89 5.45 -0.79
C VAL A 115 -19.52 4.82 -1.03
N GLY A 116 -19.29 4.28 -2.23
CA GLY A 116 -18.01 3.75 -2.68
C GLY A 116 -16.91 4.80 -2.71
N ALA A 117 -17.16 5.97 -3.33
CA ALA A 117 -16.19 7.05 -3.42
C ALA A 117 -15.77 7.58 -2.04
N ILE A 118 -16.75 7.80 -1.16
CA ILE A 118 -16.50 8.31 0.20
C ILE A 118 -15.85 7.21 1.06
N GLY A 119 -16.36 5.98 1.00
CA GLY A 119 -15.83 4.84 1.75
C GLY A 119 -14.39 4.48 1.33
N GLY A 120 -14.10 4.52 0.03
CA GLY A 120 -12.76 4.31 -0.53
C GLY A 120 -11.79 5.37 -0.03
N LEU A 121 -12.15 6.65 -0.15
CA LEU A 121 -11.34 7.76 0.36
C LEU A 121 -11.07 7.64 1.87
N ILE A 122 -12.09 7.40 2.68
CA ILE A 122 -11.93 7.21 4.13
C ILE A 122 -11.00 6.04 4.44
N THR A 123 -11.14 4.93 3.70
CA THR A 123 -10.31 3.75 3.94
C THR A 123 -8.85 3.99 3.57
N VAL A 124 -8.57 4.72 2.49
CA VAL A 124 -7.20 5.17 2.14
C VAL A 124 -6.64 6.09 3.22
N LEU A 125 -7.43 7.05 3.73
CA LEU A 125 -6.98 7.92 4.81
C LEU A 125 -6.64 7.13 6.09
N ILE A 126 -7.48 6.15 6.46
CA ILE A 126 -7.20 5.24 7.59
C ILE A 126 -5.95 4.42 7.32
N HIS A 127 -5.73 3.98 6.09
CA HIS A 127 -4.53 3.23 5.71
C HIS A 127 -3.26 4.09 5.83
N SER A 128 -3.28 5.29 5.24
CA SER A 128 -2.16 6.22 5.17
C SER A 128 -1.77 6.80 6.54
N PHE A 129 -2.75 7.16 7.37
CA PHE A 129 -2.51 7.83 8.66
C PHE A 129 -2.64 6.90 9.87
N GLY A 130 -3.34 5.77 9.74
CA GLY A 130 -3.63 4.87 10.85
C GLY A 130 -2.58 3.80 11.13
N GLY A 131 -1.43 3.81 10.46
CA GLY A 131 -0.38 2.80 10.64
C GLY A 131 -0.79 1.39 10.20
N LYS A 132 -1.83 1.27 9.37
CA LYS A 132 -2.43 -0.03 8.96
C LYS A 132 -1.90 -0.55 7.62
N TYR A 133 -0.65 -0.21 7.26
CA TYR A 133 -0.06 -0.55 5.96
C TYR A 133 -0.13 -2.05 5.65
N GLY A 134 0.06 -2.93 6.64
CA GLY A 134 -0.01 -4.39 6.45
C GLY A 134 -1.40 -5.02 6.63
N SER A 135 -2.49 -4.25 6.75
CA SER A 135 -3.80 -4.80 7.11
C SER A 135 -4.57 -5.32 5.90
N ALA A 136 -4.82 -6.63 5.88
CA ALA A 136 -5.70 -7.27 4.91
C ALA A 136 -7.13 -6.68 4.94
N ALA A 137 -7.69 -6.52 6.15
CA ALA A 137 -9.05 -6.02 6.33
C ALA A 137 -9.23 -4.63 5.71
N VAL A 138 -8.31 -3.70 5.98
CA VAL A 138 -8.37 -2.34 5.40
C VAL A 138 -8.28 -2.40 3.89
N THR A 139 -7.39 -3.25 3.35
CA THR A 139 -7.20 -3.39 1.91
C THR A 139 -8.44 -3.96 1.20
N LEU A 140 -9.09 -4.94 1.79
CA LEU A 140 -10.29 -5.56 1.21
C LEU A 140 -11.54 -4.69 1.38
N ILE A 141 -11.65 -3.95 2.49
CA ILE A 141 -12.72 -2.95 2.68
C ILE A 141 -12.57 -1.84 1.63
N TYR A 142 -11.35 -1.35 1.41
CA TYR A 142 -11.04 -0.40 0.34
C TYR A 142 -11.46 -0.98 -1.02
N ALA A 143 -11.03 -2.20 -1.33
CA ALA A 143 -11.36 -2.87 -2.59
C ALA A 143 -12.88 -2.98 -2.83
N ALA A 144 -13.66 -3.28 -1.79
CA ALA A 144 -15.12 -3.35 -1.91
C ALA A 144 -15.72 -1.97 -2.22
N PHE A 145 -15.33 -0.93 -1.49
CA PHE A 145 -15.83 0.44 -1.73
C PHE A 145 -15.41 0.98 -3.10
N GLU A 146 -14.15 0.78 -3.49
CA GLU A 146 -13.68 1.15 -4.82
C GLU A 146 -14.40 0.39 -5.93
N GLY A 147 -14.66 -0.91 -5.73
CA GLY A 147 -15.46 -1.68 -6.67
C GLY A 147 -16.84 -1.04 -6.89
N LEU A 148 -17.54 -0.69 -5.81
CA LEU A 148 -18.82 0.03 -5.92
C LEU A 148 -18.68 1.34 -6.68
N PHE A 149 -17.66 2.15 -6.37
CA PHE A 149 -17.38 3.39 -7.08
C PHE A 149 -17.15 3.15 -8.58
N VAL A 150 -16.23 2.26 -8.93
CA VAL A 150 -15.84 1.94 -10.30
C VAL A 150 -17.03 1.42 -11.11
N GLY A 151 -17.86 0.56 -10.53
CA GLY A 151 -19.02 -0.02 -11.21
C GLY A 151 -20.01 1.05 -11.69
N GLY A 152 -20.43 1.95 -10.79
CA GLY A 152 -21.38 2.99 -11.18
C GLY A 152 -20.75 4.17 -11.92
N PHE A 153 -19.49 4.51 -11.63
CA PHE A 153 -18.73 5.46 -12.46
C PHE A 153 -18.67 4.99 -13.91
N SER A 154 -18.46 3.69 -14.12
CA SER A 154 -18.41 3.11 -15.46
C SER A 154 -19.73 3.30 -16.21
N MET A 155 -20.88 3.12 -15.56
CA MET A 155 -22.18 3.40 -16.17
C MET A 155 -22.40 4.88 -16.46
N ALA A 156 -22.03 5.75 -15.53
CA ALA A 156 -22.21 7.20 -15.67
C ALA A 156 -21.40 7.76 -16.85
N VAL A 157 -20.16 7.26 -17.03
CA VAL A 157 -19.23 7.79 -18.03
C VAL A 157 -19.38 7.09 -19.38
N SER A 158 -19.65 5.79 -19.43
CA SER A 158 -19.78 5.04 -20.70
C SER A 158 -21.01 5.42 -21.54
N GLY A 159 -21.88 6.31 -21.04
CA GLY A 159 -23.10 6.71 -21.75
C GLY A 159 -24.22 5.66 -21.67
N TRP A 160 -24.07 4.66 -20.78
CA TRP A 160 -25.11 3.64 -20.54
C TRP A 160 -26.44 4.26 -20.13
N MET A 161 -26.42 5.26 -19.24
CA MET A 161 -27.63 6.00 -18.83
C MET A 161 -28.27 6.81 -19.98
N LEU A 162 -27.55 7.04 -21.07
CA LEU A 162 -27.99 7.81 -22.24
C LEU A 162 -28.39 6.91 -23.42
N GLY A 163 -28.32 5.57 -23.29
CA GLY A 163 -28.78 4.61 -24.30
C GLY A 163 -27.81 4.34 -25.45
N ASN A 164 -26.53 4.69 -25.32
CA ASN A 164 -25.52 4.40 -26.35
C ASN A 164 -25.09 2.93 -26.30
N ALA A 165 -25.22 2.22 -27.43
CA ALA A 165 -24.93 0.80 -27.57
C ALA A 165 -23.45 0.41 -27.33
N ASP A 166 -22.53 1.38 -27.28
CA ASP A 166 -21.08 1.17 -27.17
C ASP A 166 -20.53 1.17 -25.73
N ALA A 167 -21.37 1.29 -24.70
CA ALA A 167 -20.91 1.38 -23.33
C ALA A 167 -20.05 0.18 -22.87
N GLY A 168 -20.43 -1.04 -23.27
CA GLY A 168 -19.65 -2.25 -22.99
C GLY A 168 -18.30 -2.25 -23.72
N THR A 169 -18.28 -1.78 -24.97
CA THR A 169 -17.06 -1.64 -25.78
C THR A 169 -16.07 -0.66 -25.15
N LEU A 170 -16.55 0.50 -24.67
CA LEU A 170 -15.73 1.51 -24.01
C LEU A 170 -15.11 0.98 -22.71
N VAL A 171 -15.91 0.31 -21.88
CA VAL A 171 -15.43 -0.31 -20.64
C VAL A 171 -14.37 -1.36 -20.95
N PHE A 172 -14.61 -2.22 -21.94
CA PHE A 172 -13.64 -3.23 -22.35
C PHE A 172 -12.33 -2.62 -22.86
N GLN A 173 -12.39 -1.60 -23.71
CA GLN A 173 -11.22 -0.86 -24.19
C GLN A 173 -10.46 -0.19 -23.04
N ALA A 174 -11.17 0.38 -22.06
CA ALA A 174 -10.55 0.98 -20.89
C ALA A 174 -9.82 -0.06 -20.03
N VAL A 175 -10.41 -1.24 -19.84
CA VAL A 175 -9.74 -2.37 -19.15
C VAL A 175 -8.50 -2.79 -19.91
N LEU A 176 -8.60 -3.00 -21.23
CA LEU A 176 -7.45 -3.36 -22.06
C LEU A 176 -6.35 -2.29 -22.02
N GLY A 177 -6.70 -1.02 -22.09
CA GLY A 177 -5.76 0.10 -21.98
C GLY A 177 -5.06 0.12 -20.62
N THR A 178 -5.81 -0.10 -19.54
CA THR A 178 -5.26 -0.14 -18.17
C THR A 178 -4.27 -1.29 -18.00
N VAL A 179 -4.64 -2.50 -18.46
CA VAL A 179 -3.76 -3.68 -18.42
C VAL A 179 -2.53 -3.46 -19.30
N GLY A 180 -2.70 -2.91 -20.50
CA GLY A 180 -1.61 -2.62 -21.43
C GLY A 180 -0.60 -1.61 -20.87
N VAL A 181 -1.09 -0.51 -20.29
CA VAL A 181 -0.22 0.49 -19.64
C VAL A 181 0.46 -0.11 -18.41
N PHE A 182 -0.27 -0.83 -17.56
CA PHE A 182 0.32 -1.49 -16.40
C PHE A 182 1.45 -2.45 -16.79
N ALA A 183 1.20 -3.34 -17.76
CA ALA A 183 2.20 -4.28 -18.25
C ALA A 183 3.38 -3.57 -18.91
N GLY A 184 3.12 -2.53 -19.70
CA GLY A 184 4.16 -1.69 -20.31
C GLY A 184 5.04 -1.00 -19.27
N MET A 185 4.44 -0.41 -18.24
CA MET A 185 5.18 0.24 -17.15
C MET A 185 5.96 -0.77 -16.31
N LEU A 186 5.41 -1.96 -16.07
CA LEU A 186 6.12 -3.05 -15.39
C LEU A 186 7.35 -3.50 -16.20
N PHE A 187 7.22 -3.61 -17.52
CA PHE A 187 8.34 -3.92 -18.41
C PHE A 187 9.42 -2.83 -18.36
N VAL A 188 9.03 -1.55 -18.49
CA VAL A 188 9.93 -0.40 -18.41
C VAL A 188 10.71 -0.37 -17.10
N TYR A 189 10.02 -0.65 -15.98
CA TYR A 189 10.63 -0.75 -14.67
C TYR A 189 11.62 -1.93 -14.58
N LYS A 190 11.22 -3.13 -15.03
CA LYS A 190 12.05 -4.34 -14.99
C LYS A 190 13.33 -4.22 -15.82
N VAL A 191 13.26 -3.58 -16.99
CA VAL A 191 14.44 -3.31 -17.84
C VAL A 191 15.33 -2.21 -17.24
N GLY A 192 14.85 -1.46 -16.26
CA GLY A 192 15.57 -0.35 -15.64
C GLY A 192 15.74 0.84 -16.56
N ALA A 193 14.87 0.98 -17.58
CA ALA A 193 14.91 2.07 -18.53
C ALA A 193 14.65 3.44 -17.87
N ILE A 194 13.84 3.45 -16.80
CA ILE A 194 13.57 4.64 -15.99
C ILE A 194 13.92 4.35 -14.53
N ARG A 195 14.78 5.19 -13.94
CA ARG A 195 15.19 5.06 -12.53
C ARG A 195 14.35 5.95 -11.62
N VAL A 196 13.73 5.34 -10.62
CA VAL A 196 12.96 6.04 -9.58
C VAL A 196 13.93 6.66 -8.58
N THR A 197 14.19 7.96 -8.73
CA THR A 197 15.04 8.71 -7.80
C THR A 197 14.20 9.45 -6.76
N PRO A 198 14.76 9.80 -5.59
CA PRO A 198 14.04 10.61 -4.60
C PRO A 198 13.53 11.95 -5.15
N LYS A 199 14.24 12.54 -6.13
CA LYS A 199 13.79 13.76 -6.83
C LYS A 199 12.57 13.49 -7.71
N PHE A 200 12.59 12.39 -8.47
CA PHE A 200 11.46 11.95 -9.28
C PHE A 200 10.20 11.75 -8.44
N THR A 201 10.30 10.99 -7.33
CA THR A 201 9.16 10.74 -6.45
C THR A 201 8.59 12.05 -5.88
N ARG A 202 9.42 12.99 -5.42
CA ARG A 202 8.93 14.28 -4.89
C ARG A 202 8.20 15.13 -5.93
N ILE A 203 8.74 15.20 -7.16
CA ILE A 203 8.09 15.93 -8.26
C ILE A 203 6.75 15.26 -8.58
N LEU A 204 6.74 13.94 -8.73
CA LEU A 204 5.54 13.19 -9.05
C LEU A 204 4.46 13.35 -7.97
N THR A 205 4.82 13.23 -6.69
CA THR A 205 3.88 13.47 -5.58
C THR A 205 3.34 14.89 -5.61
N GLY A 206 4.18 15.90 -5.91
CA GLY A 206 3.72 17.29 -6.09
C GLY A 206 2.69 17.42 -7.24
N CYS A 207 2.93 16.75 -8.36
CA CYS A 207 1.98 16.71 -9.49
C CYS A 207 0.66 16.03 -9.11
N ILE A 208 0.72 14.89 -8.41
CA ILE A 208 -0.48 14.16 -7.94
C ILE A 208 -1.30 15.04 -7.01
N ILE A 209 -0.66 15.74 -6.06
CA ILE A 209 -1.34 16.69 -5.16
C ILE A 209 -1.98 17.82 -5.98
N GLY A 210 -1.27 18.38 -6.97
CA GLY A 210 -1.82 19.40 -7.85
C GLY A 210 -3.08 18.93 -8.59
N VAL A 211 -3.03 17.73 -9.18
CA VAL A 211 -4.20 17.11 -9.84
C VAL A 211 -5.33 16.86 -8.85
N ALA A 212 -5.03 16.39 -7.63
CA ALA A 212 -6.04 16.19 -6.61
C ALA A 212 -6.74 17.51 -6.21
N VAL A 213 -5.98 18.59 -6.04
CA VAL A 213 -6.54 19.92 -5.75
C VAL A 213 -7.42 20.40 -6.91
N LEU A 214 -6.97 20.24 -8.16
CA LEU A 214 -7.78 20.59 -9.34
C LEU A 214 -9.06 19.75 -9.43
N ALA A 215 -8.98 18.45 -9.14
CA ALA A 215 -10.12 17.54 -9.16
C ALA A 215 -11.16 17.90 -8.08
N VAL A 216 -10.71 18.26 -6.87
CA VAL A 216 -11.57 18.76 -5.79
C VAL A 216 -12.17 20.12 -6.13
N GLY A 217 -11.37 21.05 -6.65
CA GLY A 217 -11.85 22.36 -7.09
C GLY A 217 -12.93 22.23 -8.17
N ASN A 218 -12.73 21.35 -9.14
CA ASN A 218 -13.72 21.06 -10.18
C ASN A 218 -14.97 20.36 -9.62
N LEU A 219 -14.84 19.47 -8.64
CA LEU A 219 -15.99 18.86 -7.96
C LEU A 219 -16.82 19.92 -7.21
N LEU A 220 -16.17 20.83 -6.47
CA LEU A 220 -16.86 21.92 -5.78
C LEU A 220 -17.54 22.85 -6.77
N MET A 221 -16.87 23.21 -7.87
CA MET A 221 -17.46 24.00 -8.94
C MET A 221 -18.72 23.33 -9.51
N PHE A 222 -18.67 22.02 -9.76
CA PHE A 222 -19.83 21.26 -10.22
C PHE A 222 -20.99 21.32 -9.22
N ILE A 223 -20.73 21.17 -7.91
CA ILE A 223 -21.76 21.22 -6.87
C ILE A 223 -22.42 22.61 -6.77
N PHE A 224 -21.63 23.70 -6.87
CA PHE A 224 -22.14 25.06 -6.69
C PHE A 224 -22.71 25.70 -7.96
N THR A 225 -22.21 25.31 -9.14
CA THR A 225 -22.51 26.00 -10.41
C THR A 225 -23.08 25.08 -11.48
N GLY A 226 -23.02 23.76 -11.27
CA GLY A 226 -23.36 22.76 -12.29
C GLY A 226 -22.31 22.61 -13.41
N MET A 227 -21.29 23.47 -13.45
CA MET A 227 -20.23 23.43 -14.45
C MET A 227 -19.04 22.61 -13.96
N SER A 228 -18.45 21.85 -14.88
CA SER A 228 -17.24 21.07 -14.63
C SER A 228 -16.28 21.20 -15.84
N PRO A 229 -15.59 22.35 -16.00
CA PRO A 229 -14.78 22.65 -17.18
C PRO A 229 -13.65 21.63 -17.46
N LEU A 230 -13.18 20.92 -16.44
CA LEU A 230 -12.16 19.87 -16.60
C LEU A 230 -12.76 18.51 -17.04
N ARG A 231 -14.08 18.38 -17.10
CA ARG A 231 -14.79 17.13 -17.39
C ARG A 231 -15.98 17.25 -18.37
N ASP A 232 -16.40 18.46 -18.72
CA ASP A 232 -17.57 18.73 -19.58
C ASP A 232 -17.30 18.49 -21.09
N GLY A 233 -16.11 17.98 -21.45
CA GLY A 233 -15.72 17.68 -22.82
C GLY A 233 -14.83 18.74 -23.47
N GLY A 234 -14.44 18.50 -24.72
CA GLY A 234 -13.60 19.39 -25.52
C GLY A 234 -12.08 19.27 -25.25
N PRO A 235 -11.26 20.08 -25.96
CA PRO A 235 -9.80 19.93 -25.98
C PRO A 235 -9.12 20.05 -24.61
N LEU A 236 -9.67 20.87 -23.71
CA LEU A 236 -9.16 21.05 -22.36
C LEU A 236 -9.34 19.79 -21.50
N ALA A 237 -10.52 19.16 -21.56
CA ALA A 237 -10.81 17.93 -20.83
C ALA A 237 -9.96 16.76 -21.33
N ILE A 238 -9.75 16.66 -22.64
CA ILE A 238 -8.84 15.67 -23.26
C ILE A 238 -7.42 15.88 -22.77
N GLY A 239 -6.89 17.11 -22.84
CA GLY A 239 -5.54 17.43 -22.38
C GLY A 239 -5.33 17.11 -20.91
N PHE A 240 -6.30 17.44 -20.06
CA PHE A 240 -6.27 17.13 -18.63
C PHE A 240 -6.28 15.61 -18.38
N SER A 241 -7.15 14.86 -19.06
CA SER A 241 -7.16 13.39 -19.00
C SER A 241 -5.81 12.78 -19.39
N LEU A 242 -5.20 13.24 -20.48
CA LEU A 242 -3.90 12.72 -20.93
C LEU A 242 -2.81 12.98 -19.88
N VAL A 243 -2.78 14.16 -19.28
CA VAL A 243 -1.85 14.48 -18.19
C VAL A 243 -2.07 13.54 -17.00
N CYS A 244 -3.31 13.32 -16.58
CA CYS A 244 -3.64 12.40 -15.50
C CYS A 244 -3.24 10.95 -15.82
N ILE A 245 -3.46 10.46 -17.05
CA ILE A 245 -3.04 9.12 -17.49
C ILE A 245 -1.52 8.98 -17.41
N VAL A 246 -0.77 9.97 -17.89
CA VAL A 246 0.69 9.95 -17.80
C VAL A 246 1.15 9.93 -16.35
N LEU A 247 0.57 10.77 -15.48
CA LEU A 247 0.92 10.79 -14.06
C LEU A 247 0.57 9.48 -13.35
N ALA A 248 -0.59 8.89 -13.64
CA ALA A 248 -0.99 7.59 -13.12
C ALA A 248 -0.01 6.49 -13.58
N SER A 249 0.38 6.48 -14.87
CA SER A 249 1.36 5.52 -15.39
C SER A 249 2.73 5.66 -14.71
N LEU A 250 3.19 6.89 -14.47
CA LEU A 250 4.45 7.16 -13.77
C LEU A 250 4.40 6.77 -12.29
N SER A 251 3.22 6.81 -11.68
CA SER A 251 2.99 6.38 -10.30
C SER A 251 3.28 4.88 -10.12
N PHE A 252 3.00 4.06 -11.14
CA PHE A 252 3.38 2.64 -11.10
C PHE A 252 4.88 2.42 -10.91
N LEU A 253 5.74 3.29 -11.46
CA LEU A 253 7.18 3.15 -11.24
C LEU A 253 7.52 3.29 -9.76
N VAL A 254 6.88 4.23 -9.05
CA VAL A 254 7.04 4.42 -7.61
C VAL A 254 6.47 3.25 -6.82
N ASP A 255 5.33 2.71 -7.26
CA ASP A 255 4.71 1.54 -6.63
C ASP A 255 5.61 0.30 -6.74
N PHE A 256 6.18 0.03 -7.93
CA PHE A 256 7.11 -1.08 -8.16
C PHE A 256 8.43 -0.90 -7.42
N ASP A 257 8.98 0.32 -7.38
CA ASP A 257 10.18 0.64 -6.59
C ASP A 257 9.94 0.43 -5.09
N THR A 258 8.75 0.79 -4.60
CA THR A 258 8.36 0.53 -3.20
C THR A 258 8.24 -0.96 -2.91
N ALA A 259 7.61 -1.71 -3.81
CA ALA A 259 7.49 -3.17 -3.73
C ALA A 259 8.88 -3.84 -3.65
N ASP A 260 9.78 -3.50 -4.58
CA ASP A 260 11.14 -4.02 -4.62
C ASP A 260 11.94 -3.67 -3.38
N LYS A 261 11.84 -2.43 -2.88
CA LYS A 261 12.50 -2.01 -1.65
C LYS A 261 12.05 -2.85 -0.46
N LEU A 262 10.74 -3.08 -0.31
CA LEU A 262 10.20 -3.89 0.79
C LEU A 262 10.71 -5.34 0.74
N VAL A 263 10.78 -5.93 -0.45
CA VAL A 263 11.35 -7.27 -0.64
C VAL A 263 12.85 -7.29 -0.32
N ARG A 264 13.61 -6.32 -0.82
CA ARG A 264 15.07 -6.21 -0.56
C ARG A 264 15.40 -5.99 0.91
N MET A 265 14.56 -5.26 1.63
CA MET A 265 14.71 -5.03 3.07
C MET A 265 14.21 -6.20 3.93
N GLY A 266 13.61 -7.23 3.32
CA GLY A 266 13.05 -8.36 4.05
C GLY A 266 11.89 -7.96 4.98
N ALA A 267 11.06 -6.99 4.57
CA ALA A 267 9.95 -6.52 5.38
C ALA A 267 8.95 -7.65 5.71
N PRO A 268 8.14 -7.55 6.78
CA PRO A 268 7.17 -8.59 7.14
C PRO A 268 6.16 -8.88 6.02
N ALA A 269 5.77 -10.15 5.83
CA ALA A 269 4.88 -10.59 4.74
C ALA A 269 3.52 -9.86 4.69
N LYS A 270 2.96 -9.39 5.82
CA LYS A 270 1.75 -8.56 5.82
C LYS A 270 1.89 -7.26 5.03
N MET A 271 3.09 -6.69 4.90
CA MET A 271 3.29 -5.42 4.18
C MET A 271 2.93 -5.51 2.70
N ALA A 272 2.84 -6.72 2.14
CA ALA A 272 2.35 -6.92 0.78
C ALA A 272 0.89 -6.47 0.60
N TRP A 273 0.08 -6.39 1.66
CA TRP A 273 -1.27 -5.80 1.59
C TRP A 273 -1.24 -4.30 1.28
N GLY A 274 -0.28 -3.56 1.83
CA GLY A 274 -0.12 -2.14 1.55
C GLY A 274 0.40 -1.86 0.15
N VAL A 275 1.30 -2.72 -0.35
CA VAL A 275 1.73 -2.69 -1.75
C VAL A 275 0.55 -2.97 -2.69
N ALA A 276 -0.24 -4.00 -2.38
CA ALA A 276 -1.44 -4.35 -3.13
C ALA A 276 -2.47 -3.20 -3.16
N LEU A 277 -2.66 -2.52 -2.02
CA LEU A 277 -3.52 -1.33 -1.95
C LEU A 277 -3.00 -0.21 -2.84
N GLY A 278 -1.71 0.14 -2.74
CA GLY A 278 -1.12 1.21 -3.56
C GLY A 278 -1.26 0.94 -5.05
N LEU A 279 -0.91 -0.28 -5.48
CA LEU A 279 -1.08 -0.72 -6.87
C LEU A 279 -2.55 -0.67 -7.31
N ALA A 280 -3.49 -1.07 -6.46
CA ALA A 280 -4.92 -1.01 -6.76
C ALA A 280 -5.43 0.44 -6.89
N VAL A 281 -4.99 1.36 -6.03
CA VAL A 281 -5.31 2.80 -6.13
C VAL A 281 -4.85 3.35 -7.48
N THR A 282 -3.59 3.12 -7.84
CA THR A 282 -3.03 3.61 -9.10
C THR A 282 -3.74 2.99 -10.31
N LEU A 283 -4.07 1.69 -10.26
CA LEU A 283 -4.78 0.99 -11.33
C LEU A 283 -6.20 1.51 -11.53
N VAL A 284 -6.96 1.71 -10.43
CA VAL A 284 -8.32 2.27 -10.49
C VAL A 284 -8.29 3.70 -11.01
N TRP A 285 -7.35 4.52 -10.52
CA TRP A 285 -7.20 5.89 -11.01
C TRP A 285 -6.94 5.91 -12.52
N LEU A 286 -5.98 5.12 -13.00
CA LEU A 286 -5.69 5.00 -14.43
C LEU A 286 -6.92 4.54 -15.22
N TYR A 287 -7.64 3.52 -14.75
CA TYR A 287 -8.86 3.02 -15.40
C TYR A 287 -9.91 4.12 -15.57
N THR A 288 -10.21 4.87 -14.52
CA THR A 288 -11.23 5.94 -14.58
C THR A 288 -10.84 7.05 -15.55
N GLU A 289 -9.56 7.38 -15.65
CA GLU A 289 -9.03 8.40 -16.57
C GLU A 289 -9.04 7.92 -18.03
N ILE A 290 -8.67 6.67 -18.31
CA ILE A 290 -8.76 6.08 -19.64
C ILE A 290 -10.22 6.00 -20.08
N LEU A 291 -11.11 5.49 -19.22
CA LEU A 291 -12.53 5.42 -19.54
C LEU A 291 -13.11 6.81 -19.84
N ARG A 292 -12.72 7.82 -19.07
CA ARG A 292 -13.13 9.20 -19.32
C ARG A 292 -12.61 9.70 -20.67
N LEU A 293 -11.34 9.47 -20.98
CA LEU A 293 -10.76 9.88 -22.27
C LEU A 293 -11.54 9.25 -23.43
N LEU A 294 -11.75 7.93 -23.39
CA LEU A 294 -12.49 7.22 -24.43
C LEU A 294 -13.94 7.70 -24.53
N SER A 295 -14.59 8.02 -23.41
CA SER A 295 -15.94 8.58 -23.38
C SER A 295 -16.03 9.98 -23.99
N ILE A 296 -15.01 10.84 -23.79
CA ILE A 296 -14.97 12.16 -24.43
C ILE A 296 -14.78 11.98 -25.94
N LEU A 297 -13.83 11.13 -26.35
CA LEU A 297 -13.52 10.87 -27.75
C LEU A 297 -14.65 10.18 -28.53
N SER A 298 -15.56 9.49 -27.85
CA SER A 298 -16.72 8.85 -28.49
C SER A 298 -17.94 9.77 -28.60
N ARG A 299 -17.93 10.93 -27.92
CA ARG A 299 -19.02 11.92 -27.97
C ARG A 299 -18.78 13.02 -29.01
N ASP A 300 -17.54 13.17 -29.48
CA ASP A 300 -17.11 14.08 -30.54
C ASP A 300 -17.05 13.36 -31.91
#